data_AF-G5A9U6-F1
#
_entry.id   AF-G5A9U6-F1
#
_cell.length_a   1.000
_cell.length_b   1.000
_cell.length_c   1.000
_cell.angle_alpha   90.00
_cell.angle_beta   90.00
_cell.angle_gamma   90.00
#
_symmetry.space_group_name_H-M   'P 1'
#
loop_
_entity.id
_entity.type
_entity.pdbx_description
1 polymer ?
#
loop_
_entity_poly.entity_id
_entity_poly.type
_entity_poly.pdbx_seq_one_letter_code
_entity_poly.pdbx_strand_id
1 'polypeptide(L)'
;DSGADTSLVARGVLDSISQAGKSVAVQAIPPVRLSPVGGREVVVQRMATFSEIVLTTSADPIMLRNLACYVEEANSRTELTVGRPIMKILGYSTDKLLDPGPGAEEEDIERHETRTALPCLQPTNLAEVTRYLEAKVEIATRMGLTLDDCTKLRGILQMRADSFRLEFGHDPPVRVAPMQVRLKPGATPIRAQPRRYSPNDRAFLDRHTSTLMKHRLIYKNHRSSWASA
;
A
#
# COMPACT_ATOMS: atom_id res chain seq x y z
N ASP A 1 2.49 -5.23 4.18
CA ASP A 1 2.31 -6.68 4.08
C ASP A 1 2.57 -7.06 2.63
N SER A 2 3.73 -7.65 2.34
CA SER A 2 4.14 -7.99 0.98
C SER A 2 3.38 -9.19 0.39
N GLY A 3 2.47 -9.81 1.17
CA GLY A 3 1.72 -11.01 0.79
C GLY A 3 2.63 -12.25 0.69
N ALA A 4 2.08 -13.42 1.02
CA ALA A 4 2.78 -14.69 0.85
C ALA A 4 2.97 -15.00 -0.64
N ASP A 5 4.12 -15.54 -1.08
CA ASP A 5 4.33 -15.86 -2.51
C ASP A 5 3.47 -17.03 -2.99
N THR A 6 2.95 -17.83 -2.06
CA THR A 6 2.08 -18.98 -2.32
C THR A 6 0.93 -19.02 -1.32
N SER A 7 -0.13 -19.75 -1.67
CA SER A 7 -1.25 -19.97 -0.77
C SER A 7 -0.94 -21.11 0.21
N LEU A 8 -1.26 -20.90 1.47
CA LEU A 8 -1.01 -21.83 2.57
C LEU A 8 -2.31 -22.10 3.33
N VAL A 9 -2.46 -23.33 3.81
CA VAL A 9 -3.56 -23.71 4.69
C VAL A 9 -3.02 -24.49 5.87
N ALA A 10 -3.43 -24.11 7.08
CA ALA A 10 -3.09 -24.84 8.29
C ALA A 10 -3.82 -26.19 8.32
N ARG A 11 -3.16 -27.24 8.84
CA ARG A 11 -3.77 -28.58 9.00
C ARG A 11 -5.10 -28.53 9.76
N GLY A 12 -5.22 -27.64 10.75
CA GLY A 12 -6.45 -27.46 11.53
C GLY A 12 -7.68 -27.07 10.69
N VAL A 13 -7.50 -26.44 9.52
CA VAL A 13 -8.62 -26.20 8.57
C VAL A 13 -9.11 -27.51 7.96
N LEU A 14 -8.20 -28.40 7.56
CA LEU A 14 -8.55 -29.69 6.98
C LEU A 14 -9.25 -30.58 8.01
N ASP A 15 -8.77 -30.56 9.25
CA ASP A 15 -9.38 -31.29 10.37
C ASP A 15 -10.81 -30.81 10.61
N SER A 16 -11.02 -29.49 10.67
CA SER A 16 -12.36 -28.88 10.83
C SER A 16 -13.31 -29.23 9.68
N ILE A 17 -12.83 -29.25 8.44
CA ILE A 17 -13.64 -29.63 7.27
C ILE A 17 -14.03 -31.11 7.35
N SER A 18 -13.09 -31.98 7.74
CA SER A 18 -13.33 -33.41 7.92
C SER A 18 -14.33 -33.68 9.04
N GLN A 19 -14.22 -32.98 10.17
CA GLN A 19 -15.18 -33.06 11.28
C GLN A 19 -16.58 -32.60 10.88
N ALA A 20 -16.69 -31.64 9.97
CA ALA A 20 -17.95 -31.20 9.39
C ALA A 20 -18.53 -32.17 8.33
N GLY A 21 -17.91 -33.34 8.13
CA GLY A 21 -18.36 -34.36 7.18
C GLY A 21 -18.10 -34.01 5.70
N LYS A 22 -17.24 -33.01 5.45
CA LYS A 22 -16.83 -32.60 4.10
C LYS A 22 -15.42 -33.10 3.81
N SER A 23 -15.08 -33.22 2.53
CA SER A 23 -13.74 -33.61 2.10
C SER A 23 -13.11 -32.52 1.23
N VAL A 24 -11.78 -32.43 1.30
CA VAL A 24 -10.95 -31.61 0.42
C VAL A 24 -10.04 -32.55 -0.35
N ALA A 25 -9.83 -32.30 -1.63
CA ALA A 25 -8.88 -33.07 -2.41
C ALA A 25 -7.46 -32.75 -1.91
N VAL A 26 -6.77 -33.73 -1.33
CA VAL A 26 -5.39 -33.55 -0.86
C VAL A 26 -4.48 -34.57 -1.53
N GLN A 27 -3.38 -34.08 -2.09
CA GLN A 27 -2.38 -34.91 -2.77
C GLN A 27 -1.00 -34.76 -2.12
N ALA A 28 -0.24 -35.84 -2.11
CA ALA A 28 1.18 -35.80 -1.77
C ALA A 28 1.96 -35.18 -2.92
N ILE A 29 2.96 -34.38 -2.59
CA ILE A 29 3.84 -33.70 -3.54
C ILE A 29 5.31 -33.87 -3.09
N PRO A 30 6.28 -33.71 -4.00
CA PRO A 30 7.69 -33.61 -3.61
C PRO A 30 7.90 -32.53 -2.54
N PRO A 31 8.84 -32.70 -1.60
CA PRO A 31 9.07 -31.72 -0.54
C PRO A 31 9.43 -30.34 -1.10
N VAL A 32 8.65 -29.33 -0.73
CA VAL A 32 8.89 -27.93 -1.09
C VAL A 32 9.33 -27.18 0.16
N ARG A 33 10.46 -26.47 0.07
CA ARG A 33 10.93 -25.56 1.12
C ARG A 33 10.30 -24.19 0.92
N LEU A 34 9.61 -23.71 1.94
CA LEU A 34 9.02 -22.38 2.00
C LEU A 34 9.75 -21.56 3.06
N SER A 35 9.85 -20.25 2.83
CA SER A 35 10.48 -19.29 3.75
C SER A 35 9.46 -18.23 4.20
N PRO A 36 8.59 -18.54 5.17
CA PRO A 36 7.64 -17.59 5.74
C PRO A 36 8.34 -16.37 6.38
N VAL A 37 7.59 -15.27 6.47
CA VAL A 37 8.01 -14.07 7.20
C VAL A 37 8.14 -14.41 8.69
N GLY A 38 9.37 -14.49 9.18
CA GLY A 38 9.66 -15.00 10.53
C GLY A 38 10.96 -15.80 10.62
N GLY A 39 11.50 -16.23 9.47
CA GLY A 39 12.85 -16.81 9.35
C GLY A 39 12.96 -18.29 9.73
N ARG A 40 11.83 -18.96 10.01
CA ARG A 40 11.78 -20.41 10.18
C ARG A 40 11.35 -21.03 8.85
N GLU A 41 12.24 -21.78 8.21
CA GLU A 41 11.88 -22.54 7.03
C GLU A 41 10.84 -23.60 7.38
N VAL A 42 9.86 -23.75 6.50
CA VAL A 42 8.82 -24.76 6.61
C VAL A 42 8.89 -25.66 5.39
N VAL A 43 8.93 -26.97 5.62
CA VAL A 43 8.87 -27.97 4.56
C VAL A 43 7.44 -28.46 4.44
N VAL A 44 6.87 -28.35 3.24
CA VAL A 44 5.53 -28.83 2.92
C VAL A 44 5.62 -29.98 1.92
N GLN A 45 4.78 -31.00 2.11
CA GLN A 45 4.77 -32.23 1.29
C GLN A 45 3.38 -32.61 0.80
N ARG A 46 2.38 -31.77 1.07
CA ARG A 46 1.00 -31.97 0.64
C ARG A 46 0.41 -30.69 0.10
N MET A 47 -0.49 -30.84 -0.87
CA MET A 47 -1.27 -29.75 -1.44
C MET A 47 -2.74 -30.10 -1.35
N ALA A 48 -3.53 -29.18 -0.80
CA ALA A 48 -4.97 -29.27 -0.71
C ALA A 48 -5.60 -28.35 -1.78
N THR A 49 -6.53 -28.89 -2.55
CA THR A 49 -7.27 -28.14 -3.58
C THR A 49 -8.72 -27.99 -3.15
N PHE A 50 -9.12 -26.74 -2.95
CA PHE A 50 -10.49 -26.37 -2.61
C PHE A 50 -11.25 -26.06 -3.89
N SER A 51 -12.33 -26.79 -4.15
CA SER A 51 -13.18 -26.56 -5.32
C SER A 51 -13.81 -25.16 -5.29
N GLU A 52 -14.25 -24.73 -4.11
CA GLU A 52 -14.83 -23.42 -3.87
C GLU A 52 -14.52 -22.93 -2.46
N ILE A 53 -14.06 -21.68 -2.36
CA ILE A 53 -13.89 -20.93 -1.10
C ILE A 53 -14.63 -19.61 -1.26
N VAL A 54 -15.43 -19.25 -0.26
CA VAL A 54 -16.08 -17.94 -0.19
C VAL A 54 -15.44 -17.16 0.96
N LEU A 55 -14.85 -16.02 0.62
CA LEU A 55 -14.29 -15.06 1.57
C LEU A 55 -15.28 -13.92 1.75
N THR A 56 -15.83 -13.78 2.96
CA THR A 56 -16.73 -12.66 3.28
C THR A 56 -15.93 -11.37 3.47
N THR A 57 -16.27 -10.32 2.72
CA THR A 57 -15.67 -8.99 2.87
C THR A 57 -16.76 -7.95 3.20
N SER A 58 -16.36 -6.75 3.61
CA SER A 58 -17.29 -5.65 3.92
C SER A 58 -17.98 -5.05 2.69
N ALA A 59 -17.41 -5.25 1.49
CA ALA A 59 -18.03 -4.84 0.24
C ALA A 59 -18.94 -5.98 -0.25
N ASP A 60 -18.34 -7.03 -0.81
CA ASP A 60 -19.05 -8.21 -1.30
C ASP A 60 -18.24 -9.50 -1.05
N PRO A 61 -18.89 -10.66 -0.91
CA PRO A 61 -18.19 -11.94 -0.83
C PRO A 61 -17.36 -12.22 -2.09
N ILE A 62 -16.14 -12.70 -1.90
CA ILE A 62 -15.23 -13.11 -2.97
C ILE A 62 -15.23 -14.63 -3.06
N MET A 63 -15.59 -15.17 -4.23
CA MET A 63 -15.55 -16.61 -4.49
C MET A 63 -14.27 -16.97 -5.25
N LEU A 64 -13.48 -17.88 -4.68
CA LEU A 64 -12.29 -18.47 -5.29
C LEU A 64 -12.58 -19.93 -5.64
N ARG A 65 -12.32 -20.31 -6.89
CA ARG A 65 -12.50 -21.68 -7.37
C ARG A 65 -11.17 -22.36 -7.64
N ASN A 66 -11.10 -23.65 -7.36
CA ASN A 66 -9.91 -24.48 -7.56
C ASN A 66 -8.65 -23.89 -6.90
N LEU A 67 -8.80 -23.34 -5.69
CA LEU A 67 -7.67 -22.77 -4.96
C LEU A 67 -6.80 -23.91 -4.43
N ALA A 68 -5.58 -24.01 -4.94
CA ALA A 68 -4.58 -24.93 -4.43
C ALA A 68 -3.75 -24.23 -3.33
N CYS A 69 -3.63 -24.88 -2.17
CA CYS A 69 -2.86 -24.40 -1.03
C CYS A 69 -1.89 -25.49 -0.57
N TYR A 70 -0.66 -25.11 -0.24
CA TYR A 70 0.23 -26.02 0.49
C TYR A 70 -0.29 -26.23 1.92
N VAL A 71 -0.15 -27.45 2.42
CA VAL A 71 -0.60 -27.78 3.78
C VAL A 71 0.53 -27.57 4.77
N GLU A 72 0.31 -26.69 5.75
CA GLU A 72 1.22 -26.47 6.87
C GLU A 72 0.91 -27.45 8.01
N GLU A 73 1.64 -28.56 8.01
CA GLU A 73 1.35 -29.72 8.86
C GLU A 73 1.59 -29.47 10.36
N ALA A 74 2.48 -28.54 10.70
CA ALA A 74 2.79 -28.18 12.08
C ALA A 74 1.81 -27.15 12.68
N ASN A 75 0.85 -26.66 11.89
CA ASN A 75 -0.06 -25.61 12.28
C ASN A 75 -1.49 -26.15 12.48
N SER A 76 -1.92 -26.22 13.74
CA SER A 76 -3.25 -26.69 14.13
C SER A 76 -4.32 -25.59 14.17
N ARG A 77 -3.97 -24.35 13.80
CA ARG A 77 -4.94 -23.24 13.74
C ARG A 77 -5.90 -23.42 12.55
N THR A 78 -6.98 -22.66 12.57
CA THR A 78 -7.95 -22.61 11.48
C THR A 78 -7.70 -21.37 10.63
N GLU A 79 -6.53 -21.31 9.98
CA GLU A 79 -6.13 -20.18 9.14
C GLU A 79 -5.76 -20.60 7.72
N LEU A 80 -6.09 -19.73 6.77
CA LEU A 80 -5.77 -19.88 5.35
C LEU A 80 -5.18 -18.56 4.87
N THR A 81 -4.02 -18.64 4.23
CA THR A 81 -3.33 -17.50 3.64
C THR A 81 -3.46 -17.59 2.12
N VAL A 82 -3.99 -16.55 1.50
CA VAL A 82 -4.07 -16.43 0.03
C VAL A 82 -2.78 -15.82 -0.50
N GLY A 83 -2.12 -16.51 -1.43
CA GLY A 83 -0.86 -16.07 -2.00
C GLY A 83 -1.00 -14.88 -2.97
N ARG A 84 0.11 -14.19 -3.20
CA ARG A 84 0.26 -13.01 -4.08
C ARG A 84 -0.26 -13.24 -5.51
N PRO A 85 -0.07 -14.41 -6.16
CA PRO A 85 -0.64 -14.63 -7.49
C PRO A 85 -2.17 -14.47 -7.51
N ILE A 86 -2.85 -14.97 -6.49
CA ILE A 86 -4.31 -14.89 -6.37
C ILE A 86 -4.73 -13.46 -5.99
N MET A 87 -4.02 -12.83 -5.07
CA MET A 87 -4.26 -11.42 -4.73
C MET A 87 -4.12 -10.50 -5.96
N LYS A 88 -3.13 -10.72 -6.82
CA LYS A 88 -2.95 -9.96 -8.07
C LYS A 88 -4.13 -10.14 -9.03
N ILE A 89 -4.66 -11.36 -9.16
CA ILE A 89 -5.88 -11.63 -9.95
C ILE A 89 -7.09 -10.88 -9.38
N LEU A 90 -7.20 -10.81 -8.05
CA LEU A 90 -8.24 -10.05 -7.36
C LEU A 90 -8.04 -8.51 -7.41
N GLY A 91 -7.03 -8.01 -8.13
CA GLY A 91 -6.72 -6.58 -8.25
C GLY A 91 -5.90 -6.02 -7.09
N TYR A 92 -5.47 -6.84 -6.13
CA TYR A 92 -4.61 -6.44 -5.02
C TYR A 92 -3.15 -6.71 -5.38
N SER A 93 -2.45 -5.69 -5.90
CA SER A 93 -1.00 -5.75 -6.14
C SER A 93 -0.26 -4.89 -5.13
N THR A 94 0.52 -5.52 -4.26
CA THR A 94 1.44 -4.82 -3.34
C THR A 94 2.45 -3.97 -4.10
N ASP A 95 2.88 -4.42 -5.28
CA ASP A 95 3.83 -3.68 -6.13
C ASP A 95 3.21 -2.36 -6.63
N LYS A 96 1.92 -2.36 -7.02
CA LYS A 96 1.21 -1.13 -7.44
C LYS A 96 0.91 -0.20 -6.26
N LEU A 97 0.70 -0.76 -5.06
CA LEU A 97 0.47 0.02 -3.84
C LEU A 97 1.75 0.67 -3.31
N LEU A 98 2.89 -0.03 -3.40
CA LEU A 98 4.19 0.44 -2.93
C LEU A 98 4.90 1.31 -3.97
N ASP A 99 4.63 1.12 -5.26
CA ASP A 99 5.21 1.93 -6.33
C ASP A 99 4.14 2.23 -7.39
N PRO A 100 3.20 3.15 -7.10
CA PRO A 100 2.35 3.72 -8.13
C PRO A 100 3.28 4.58 -9.01
N GLY A 101 3.89 3.98 -10.03
CA GLY A 101 4.73 4.72 -10.97
C GLY A 101 3.98 5.95 -11.52
N PRO A 102 4.70 6.96 -12.02
CA PRO A 102 4.07 8.11 -12.65
C PRO A 102 3.35 7.62 -13.92
N GLY A 103 2.03 7.46 -13.82
CA GLY A 103 1.19 6.96 -14.92
C GLY A 103 0.59 5.56 -14.75
N ALA A 104 0.37 5.07 -13.52
CA ALA A 104 -0.55 3.95 -13.32
C ALA A 104 -1.93 4.32 -13.88
N GLU A 105 -2.33 3.67 -14.97
CA GLU A 105 -3.59 3.91 -15.68
C GLU A 105 -4.77 3.92 -14.71
N GLU A 106 -5.56 4.98 -14.80
CA GLU A 106 -6.82 5.15 -14.09
C GLU A 106 -7.80 4.07 -14.59
N GLU A 107 -7.81 2.91 -13.93
CA GLU A 107 -9.05 2.15 -13.85
C GLU A 107 -9.96 2.92 -12.87
N ASP A 108 -11.06 3.45 -13.40
CA ASP A 108 -12.17 4.10 -12.70
C ASP A 108 -12.74 3.21 -11.59
N ILE A 109 -12.02 3.14 -10.47
CA ILE A 109 -12.59 2.77 -9.19
C ILE A 109 -12.32 3.98 -8.30
N GLU A 110 -13.38 4.71 -7.96
CA GLU A 110 -13.38 5.70 -6.88
C GLU A 110 -13.12 5.01 -5.52
N ARG A 111 -11.96 4.38 -5.37
CA ARG A 111 -11.41 4.10 -4.06
C ARG A 111 -10.87 5.43 -3.59
N HIS A 112 -11.42 5.92 -2.49
CA HIS A 112 -10.79 6.91 -1.63
C HIS A 112 -9.50 6.32 -1.03
N GLU A 113 -8.59 5.80 -1.86
CA GLU A 113 -7.23 5.56 -1.46
C GLU A 113 -6.66 6.93 -1.17
N THR A 114 -6.44 7.19 0.11
CA THR A 114 -5.56 8.24 0.59
C THR A 114 -4.29 8.08 -0.23
N ARG A 115 -4.15 8.86 -1.32
CA ARG A 115 -2.93 8.86 -2.13
C ARG A 115 -1.83 9.09 -1.11
N THR A 116 -1.03 8.07 -0.82
CA THR A 116 0.26 8.29 -0.20
C THR A 116 0.95 9.15 -1.22
N ALA A 117 0.90 10.47 -1.01
CA ALA A 117 1.54 11.44 -1.85
C ALA A 117 3.03 11.19 -1.66
N LEU A 118 3.54 10.20 -2.39
CA LEU A 118 4.95 10.00 -2.58
C LEU A 118 5.42 11.34 -3.11
N PRO A 119 6.36 12.00 -2.41
CA PRO A 119 6.84 13.28 -2.86
C PRO A 119 7.38 13.14 -4.29
N CYS A 120 6.63 13.64 -5.28
CA CYS A 120 7.18 13.87 -6.60
C CYS A 120 7.95 15.18 -6.49
N LEU A 121 9.15 15.06 -5.92
CA LEU A 121 10.02 16.17 -5.55
C LEU A 121 10.71 16.80 -6.78
N GLN A 122 10.07 16.68 -7.95
CA GLN A 122 10.35 17.45 -9.14
C GLN A 122 9.87 18.89 -8.91
N PRO A 123 10.50 19.89 -9.56
CA PRO A 123 9.96 21.24 -9.61
C PRO A 123 8.55 21.20 -10.20
N THR A 124 7.64 22.01 -9.66
CA THR A 124 6.28 22.11 -10.21
C THR A 124 6.33 22.59 -11.65
N ASN A 125 5.82 21.77 -12.57
CA ASN A 125 5.62 22.18 -13.95
C ASN A 125 4.37 23.07 -14.03
N LEU A 126 4.59 24.39 -13.97
CA LEU A 126 3.50 25.36 -14.00
C LEU A 126 2.66 25.26 -15.30
N ALA A 127 3.24 24.79 -16.41
CA ALA A 127 2.52 24.59 -17.64
C ALA A 127 1.52 23.43 -17.53
N GLU A 128 1.89 22.32 -16.88
CA GLU A 128 0.97 21.21 -16.63
C GLU A 128 -0.13 21.58 -15.64
N VAL A 129 0.21 22.32 -14.58
CA VAL A 129 -0.78 22.89 -13.64
C VAL A 129 -1.77 23.76 -14.40
N THR A 130 -1.28 24.68 -15.23
CA THR A 130 -2.14 25.58 -16.03
C THR A 130 -3.07 24.79 -16.93
N ARG A 131 -2.56 23.81 -17.66
CA ARG A 131 -3.36 22.92 -18.52
C ARG A 131 -4.45 22.20 -17.74
N TYR A 132 -4.14 21.70 -16.53
CA TYR A 132 -5.11 21.03 -15.68
C TYR A 132 -6.19 22.00 -15.18
N LEU A 133 -5.81 23.21 -14.79
CA LEU A 133 -6.75 24.25 -14.37
C LEU A 133 -7.68 24.67 -15.52
N GLU A 134 -7.18 24.79 -16.74
CA GLU A 134 -7.99 25.07 -17.93
C GLU A 134 -9.02 23.96 -18.19
N ALA A 135 -8.61 22.69 -18.09
CA ALA A 135 -9.54 21.56 -18.22
C ALA A 135 -10.67 21.60 -17.16
N LYS A 136 -10.38 22.06 -15.93
CA LYS A 136 -11.42 22.26 -14.90
C LYS A 136 -12.37 23.40 -15.24
N VAL A 137 -11.90 24.48 -15.88
CA VAL A 137 -12.77 25.57 -16.37
C VAL A 137 -13.70 25.06 -17.48
N GLU A 138 -13.21 24.22 -18.39
CA GLU A 138 -14.03 23.60 -19.44
C GLU A 138 -15.12 22.70 -18.88
N ILE A 139 -14.81 21.91 -17.85
CA ILE A 139 -15.81 21.13 -17.11
C ILE A 139 -16.88 22.04 -16.52
N ALA A 140 -16.49 23.10 -15.81
CA ALA A 140 -17.43 24.05 -15.22
C ALA A 140 -18.32 24.73 -16.28
N THR A 141 -17.75 25.05 -17.44
CA THR A 141 -18.48 25.64 -18.57
C THR A 141 -19.56 24.68 -19.07
N ARG A 142 -19.24 23.40 -19.25
CA ARG A 142 -20.22 22.38 -19.64
C ARG A 142 -21.31 22.16 -18.59
N MET A 143 -21.03 22.43 -17.33
CA MET A 143 -22.00 22.35 -16.23
C MET A 143 -22.87 23.60 -16.07
N GLY A 144 -22.75 24.59 -16.97
CA GLY A 144 -23.61 25.77 -17.01
C GLY A 144 -23.00 27.03 -16.40
N LEU A 145 -21.68 27.09 -16.20
CA LEU A 145 -21.01 28.33 -15.81
C LEU A 145 -21.14 29.37 -16.94
N THR A 146 -21.54 30.60 -16.58
CA THR A 146 -21.75 31.68 -17.55
C THR A 146 -20.44 32.15 -18.16
N LEU A 147 -20.47 32.77 -19.34
CA LEU A 147 -19.27 33.25 -20.03
C LEU A 147 -18.47 34.29 -19.20
N ASP A 148 -19.19 35.19 -18.53
CA ASP A 148 -18.59 36.20 -17.64
C ASP A 148 -17.91 35.53 -16.43
N ASP A 149 -18.55 34.53 -15.83
CA ASP A 149 -17.99 33.82 -14.69
C ASP A 149 -16.85 32.87 -15.09
N CYS A 150 -16.88 32.29 -16.28
CA CYS A 150 -15.75 31.57 -16.87
C CYS A 150 -14.52 32.47 -17.02
N THR A 151 -14.72 33.71 -17.47
CA THR A 151 -13.65 34.69 -17.62
C THR A 151 -13.05 35.08 -16.26
N LYS A 152 -13.91 35.34 -15.26
CA LYS A 152 -13.48 35.61 -13.89
C LYS A 152 -12.72 34.42 -13.29
N LEU A 153 -13.26 33.20 -13.43
CA LEU A 153 -12.65 31.99 -12.90
C LEU A 153 -11.27 31.75 -13.52
N ARG A 154 -11.14 31.87 -14.85
CA ARG A 154 -9.87 31.73 -15.55
C ARG A 154 -8.84 32.75 -15.03
N GLY A 155 -9.23 34.01 -14.84
CA GLY A 155 -8.37 35.05 -14.29
C GLY A 155 -7.86 34.72 -12.89
N ILE A 156 -8.73 34.25 -11.99
CA ILE A 156 -8.36 33.86 -10.63
C ILE A 156 -7.36 32.69 -10.65
N LEU A 157 -7.65 31.65 -11.44
CA LEU A 157 -6.83 30.45 -11.52
C LEU A 157 -5.44 30.73 -12.11
N GLN A 158 -5.35 31.58 -13.13
CA GLN A 158 -4.07 32.01 -13.70
C GLN A 158 -3.26 32.85 -12.72
N MET A 159 -3.89 33.81 -12.03
CA MET A 159 -3.22 34.65 -11.03
C MET A 159 -2.68 33.83 -9.85
N ARG A 160 -3.37 32.74 -9.50
CA ARG A 160 -3.06 31.87 -8.35
C ARG A 160 -2.44 30.54 -8.77
N ALA A 161 -1.91 30.43 -9.99
CA ALA A 161 -1.39 29.16 -10.51
C ALA A 161 -0.26 28.58 -9.62
N ASP A 162 0.52 29.47 -8.99
CA ASP A 162 1.55 29.16 -8.02
C ASP A 162 1.03 28.56 -6.70
N SER A 163 -0.27 28.64 -6.43
CA SER A 163 -0.93 28.05 -5.27
C SER A 163 -1.33 26.58 -5.48
N PHE A 164 -1.25 26.08 -6.72
CA PHE A 164 -1.69 24.73 -7.08
C PHE A 164 -0.50 23.81 -7.35
N ARG A 165 -0.64 22.57 -6.90
CA ARG A 165 0.33 21.49 -7.12
C ARG A 165 -0.42 20.25 -7.56
N LEU A 166 0.08 19.57 -8.60
CA LEU A 166 -0.47 18.27 -9.01
C LEU A 166 0.05 17.16 -8.08
N GLU A 167 1.24 17.35 -7.53
CA GLU A 167 1.92 16.40 -6.64
C GLU A 167 2.71 17.17 -5.57
N PHE A 168 3.09 16.50 -4.48
CA PHE A 168 3.88 17.13 -3.42
C PHE A 168 5.27 17.51 -3.94
N GLY A 169 5.49 18.82 -4.14
CA GLY A 169 6.69 19.38 -4.77
C GLY A 169 7.77 19.82 -3.79
N HIS A 170 8.93 20.19 -4.33
CA HIS A 170 10.05 20.76 -3.56
C HIS A 170 9.88 22.28 -3.36
N ASP A 171 8.78 22.68 -2.72
CA ASP A 171 8.52 24.07 -2.37
C ASP A 171 9.39 24.52 -1.17
N PRO A 172 9.79 25.81 -1.12
CA PRO A 172 10.48 26.33 0.04
C PRO A 172 9.59 26.28 1.29
N PRO A 173 10.18 26.10 2.48
CA PRO A 173 9.42 26.13 3.72
C PRO A 173 8.72 27.49 3.89
N VAL A 174 7.55 27.44 4.52
CA VAL A 174 6.80 28.64 4.89
C VAL A 174 7.67 29.52 5.80
N ARG A 175 7.59 30.84 5.62
CA ARG A 175 8.36 31.85 6.37
C ARG A 175 7.84 32.02 7.80
N VAL A 176 7.95 30.97 8.61
CA VAL A 176 7.59 30.95 10.02
C VAL A 176 8.75 30.43 10.85
N ALA A 177 8.81 30.83 12.12
CA ALA A 177 9.81 30.29 13.04
C ALA A 177 9.65 28.75 13.15
N PRO A 178 10.75 27.98 13.25
CA PRO A 178 10.67 26.53 13.40
C PRO A 178 9.82 26.12 14.59
N MET A 179 9.00 25.08 14.42
CA MET A 179 8.22 24.51 15.51
C MET A 179 9.14 23.95 16.59
N GLN A 180 8.88 24.32 17.85
CA GLN A 180 9.59 23.79 19.02
C GLN A 180 8.67 22.84 19.79
N VAL A 181 9.09 21.59 19.94
CA VAL A 181 8.35 20.58 20.71
C VAL A 181 8.68 20.72 22.19
N ARG A 182 7.66 20.84 23.05
CA ARG A 182 7.79 20.86 24.51
C ARG A 182 7.38 19.52 25.10
N LEU A 183 8.28 18.89 25.84
CA LEU A 183 7.99 17.64 26.54
C LEU A 183 7.23 17.91 27.84
N LYS A 184 6.38 16.97 28.25
CA LYS A 184 5.73 17.00 29.56
C LYS A 184 6.77 16.84 30.67
N PRO A 185 6.56 17.44 31.86
CA PRO A 185 7.42 17.20 33.01
C PRO A 185 7.57 15.70 33.31
N GLY A 186 8.80 15.25 33.57
CA GLY A 186 9.11 13.85 33.85
C GLY A 186 9.23 12.92 32.63
N ALA A 187 9.11 13.43 31.40
CA ALA A 187 9.29 12.62 30.19
C ALA A 187 10.75 12.12 30.08
N THR A 188 10.92 10.80 29.96
CA THR A 188 12.21 10.15 29.77
C THR A 188 12.34 9.59 28.35
N PRO A 189 13.53 9.64 27.74
CA PRO A 189 13.77 9.10 26.41
C PRO A 189 13.55 7.58 26.34
N ILE A 190 12.91 7.14 25.24
CA ILE A 190 12.67 5.71 24.96
C ILE A 190 13.20 5.39 23.57
N ARG A 191 13.87 4.23 23.44
CA ARG A 191 14.27 3.65 22.15
C ARG A 191 13.52 2.35 21.91
N ALA A 192 12.51 2.40 21.05
CA ALA A 192 11.80 1.20 20.61
C ALA A 192 12.71 0.31 19.76
N GLN A 193 12.48 -1.01 19.82
CA GLN A 193 13.19 -1.98 18.98
C GLN A 193 12.73 -1.84 17.51
N PRO A 194 13.65 -1.90 16.53
CA PRO A 194 13.28 -1.78 15.12
C PRO A 194 12.31 -2.88 14.68
N ARG A 195 11.33 -2.53 13.83
CA ARG A 195 10.45 -3.53 13.21
C ARG A 195 11.21 -4.37 12.19
N ARG A 196 10.80 -5.63 12.07
CA ARG A 196 11.21 -6.51 10.98
C ARG A 196 10.31 -6.25 9.78
N TYR A 197 10.90 -5.83 8.68
CA TYR A 197 10.22 -5.64 7.40
C TYR A 197 10.53 -6.80 6.45
N SER A 198 9.59 -7.12 5.57
CA SER A 198 9.86 -8.04 4.46
C SER A 198 10.90 -7.44 3.50
N PRO A 199 11.55 -8.25 2.63
CA PRO A 199 12.52 -7.73 1.66
C PRO A 199 11.95 -6.61 0.76
N ASN A 200 10.70 -6.75 0.31
CA ASN A 200 10.04 -5.75 -0.54
C ASN A 200 9.75 -4.46 0.22
N ASP A 201 9.17 -4.56 1.41
CA ASP A 201 8.86 -3.39 2.25
C ASP A 201 10.17 -2.65 2.61
N ARG A 202 11.24 -3.39 2.91
CA ARG A 202 12.57 -2.81 3.17
C ARG A 202 13.12 -2.08 1.94
N ALA A 203 13.05 -2.68 0.76
CA ALA A 203 13.53 -2.05 -0.48
C ALA A 203 12.76 -0.76 -0.81
N PHE A 204 11.44 -0.76 -0.59
CA PHE A 204 10.62 0.44 -0.71
C PHE A 204 11.05 1.52 0.30
N LEU A 205 11.17 1.17 1.59
CA LEU A 205 11.57 2.11 2.65
C LEU A 205 12.97 2.69 2.39
N ASP A 206 13.91 1.88 1.92
CA ASP A 206 15.26 2.34 1.57
C ASP A 206 15.21 3.36 0.41
N ARG A 207 14.46 3.06 -0.66
CA ARG A 207 14.26 3.99 -1.79
C ARG A 207 13.59 5.29 -1.32
N HIS A 208 12.51 5.16 -0.54
CA HIS A 208 11.73 6.29 -0.07
C HIS A 208 12.54 7.21 0.87
N THR A 209 13.19 6.64 1.88
CA THR A 209 14.02 7.42 2.82
C THR A 209 15.23 8.05 2.15
N SER A 210 15.81 7.39 1.15
CA SER A 210 16.89 7.97 0.32
C SER A 210 16.41 9.21 -0.44
N THR A 211 15.21 9.15 -1.02
CA THR A 211 14.57 10.30 -1.67
C THR A 211 14.32 11.44 -0.67
N LEU A 212 13.76 11.16 0.51
CA LEU A 212 13.55 12.18 1.55
C LEU A 212 14.88 12.83 2.02
N MET A 213 15.95 12.04 2.17
CA MET A 213 17.29 12.56 2.53
C MET A 213 17.87 13.47 1.44
N LYS A 214 17.78 13.05 0.16
CA LYS A 214 18.26 13.85 -1.00
C LYS A 214 17.64 15.24 -1.02
N HIS A 215 16.36 15.33 -0.68
CA HIS A 215 15.59 16.58 -0.68
C HIS A 215 15.54 17.28 0.69
N ARG A 216 16.41 16.87 1.63
CA ARG A 216 16.58 17.52 2.95
C ARG A 216 15.31 17.57 3.80
N LEU A 217 14.36 16.66 3.57
CA LEU A 217 13.17 16.51 4.40
C LEU A 217 13.45 15.71 5.68
N ILE A 218 14.46 14.82 5.64
CA ILE A 218 14.97 14.10 6.80
C ILE A 218 16.50 14.12 6.82
N TYR A 219 17.09 13.83 7.98
CA TYR A 219 18.54 13.70 8.15
C TYR A 219 18.88 12.60 9.16
N LYS A 220 20.12 12.08 9.10
CA LYS A 220 20.60 11.07 10.04
C LYS A 220 20.99 11.72 11.37
N ASN A 221 20.33 11.34 12.46
CA ASN A 221 20.68 11.77 13.81
C ASN A 221 21.21 10.60 14.66
N HIS A 222 22.54 10.44 14.68
CA HIS A 222 23.21 9.39 15.44
C HIS A 222 23.19 9.60 16.97
N ARG A 223 22.78 10.79 17.44
CA ARG A 223 22.79 11.17 18.85
C ARG A 223 21.40 11.11 19.49
N SER A 224 20.37 10.68 18.77
CA SER A 224 19.01 10.63 19.30
C SER A 224 18.90 9.60 20.43
N SER A 225 18.42 10.05 21.60
CA SER A 225 18.00 9.19 22.69
C SER A 225 16.57 8.65 22.49
N TRP A 226 15.85 9.15 21.47
CA TRP A 226 14.47 8.79 21.15
C TRP A 226 14.42 7.97 19.86
N ALA A 227 13.69 6.86 19.86
CA ALA A 227 13.39 6.09 18.65
C ALA A 227 12.01 5.43 18.74
N SER A 228 11.27 5.47 17.63
CA SER A 228 9.98 4.79 17.44
C SER A 228 10.12 3.61 16.48
N ALA A 229 9.17 2.67 16.54
CA ALA A 229 9.14 1.45 15.74
C ALA A 229 7.94 1.40 14.79
#